data_AF-A0A1W9LSQ5-F1
#
_entry.id   AF-A0A1W9LSQ5-F1
#
_cell.length_a   1.000
_cell.length_b   1.000
_cell.length_c   1.000
_cell.angle_alpha   90.00
_cell.angle_beta   90.00
_cell.angle_gamma   90.00
#
_symmetry.space_group_name_H-M   'P 1'
#
loop_
_entity.id
_entity.type
_entity.pdbx_description
1 polymer ?
#
loop_
_entity_poly.entity_id
_entity_poly.type
_entity_poly.pdbx_seq_one_letter_code
_entity_poly.pdbx_strand_id
1 'polypeptide(L)'
;PEKSTARLGNTNGRIVYTLVTDMIENSVEQDYIAFSPEVSESLAELKKFNYERIYLTPQVKRHSEMIRRLFGILFEQYLEDIQKQNQESAIFTGFFQDMSPEYTARHVPEEIVRDFIAGMTDHYFLRQCPEEMQQELEKNGA
;
A
#
# COMPACT_ATOMS: atom_id res chain seq x y z
N PRO A 1 -2.61 20.30 13.84
CA PRO A 1 -2.16 21.71 13.76
C PRO A 1 -3.33 22.67 13.99
N GLU A 2 -3.13 23.78 14.69
CA GLU A 2 -4.23 24.67 15.09
C GLU A 2 -5.04 25.21 13.90
N LYS A 3 -4.35 25.65 12.84
CA LYS A 3 -4.98 26.11 11.59
C LYS A 3 -5.83 25.02 10.94
N SER A 4 -5.29 23.81 10.80
CA SER A 4 -6.03 22.66 10.28
C SER A 4 -7.25 22.32 11.15
N THR A 5 -7.12 22.34 12.48
CA THR A 5 -8.25 22.03 13.38
C THR A 5 -9.33 23.10 13.36
N ALA A 6 -8.96 24.38 13.18
CA ALA A 6 -9.90 25.48 13.10
C ALA A 6 -10.74 25.41 11.82
N ARG A 7 -10.13 25.00 10.70
CA ARG A 7 -10.81 24.94 9.40
C ARG A 7 -11.47 23.60 9.12
N LEU A 8 -10.75 22.49 9.28
CA LEU A 8 -11.22 21.14 8.95
C LEU A 8 -12.02 20.52 10.10
N GLY A 9 -11.80 20.96 11.33
CA GLY A 9 -12.34 20.36 12.53
C GLY A 9 -11.35 19.44 13.26
N ASN A 10 -11.75 18.97 14.43
CA ASN A 10 -10.92 18.21 15.36
C ASN A 10 -11.38 16.75 15.56
N THR A 11 -12.32 16.28 14.74
CA THR A 11 -12.76 14.88 14.71
C THR A 11 -12.71 14.36 13.28
N ASN A 12 -12.50 13.05 13.11
CA ASN A 12 -12.45 12.45 11.77
C ASN A 12 -13.71 12.73 10.97
N GLY A 13 -14.89 12.62 11.60
CA GLY A 13 -16.17 12.90 10.95
C GLY A 13 -16.28 14.35 10.46
N ARG A 14 -15.85 15.33 11.28
CA ARG A 14 -15.90 16.74 10.90
C ARG A 14 -14.90 17.09 9.79
N ILE A 15 -13.71 16.49 9.84
CA ILE A 15 -12.69 16.65 8.80
C ILE A 15 -13.23 16.13 7.46
N VAL A 16 -13.75 14.89 7.44
CA VAL A 16 -14.31 14.30 6.21
C VAL A 16 -15.48 15.14 5.68
N TYR A 17 -16.42 15.53 6.55
CA TYR A 17 -17.56 16.35 6.16
C TYR A 17 -17.13 17.67 5.51
N THR A 18 -16.17 18.38 6.13
CA THR A 18 -15.68 19.67 5.63
C THR A 18 -14.99 19.50 4.28
N LEU A 19 -14.10 18.50 4.14
CA LEU A 19 -13.39 18.24 2.88
C LEU A 19 -14.36 17.90 1.75
N VAL A 20 -15.31 17.00 1.99
CA VAL A 20 -16.27 16.57 0.95
C VAL A 20 -17.19 17.73 0.55
N THR A 21 -17.69 18.50 1.51
CA THR A 21 -18.59 19.63 1.23
C THR A 21 -17.87 20.71 0.40
N ASP A 22 -16.68 21.11 0.82
CA ASP A 22 -15.86 22.09 0.10
C ASP A 22 -15.50 21.61 -1.31
N MET A 23 -15.13 20.33 -1.45
CA MET A 23 -14.83 19.75 -2.77
C MET A 23 -16.03 19.80 -3.71
N ILE A 24 -17.23 19.46 -3.23
CA ILE A 24 -18.45 19.53 -4.05
C ILE A 24 -18.70 20.98 -4.48
N GLU A 25 -18.68 21.92 -3.54
CA GLU A 25 -18.94 23.34 -3.82
C GLU A 25 -17.96 23.95 -4.84
N ASN A 26 -16.69 23.50 -4.83
CA ASN A 26 -15.65 24.02 -5.73
C ASN A 26 -15.50 23.22 -7.04
N SER A 27 -16.26 22.15 -7.22
CA SER A 27 -16.19 21.27 -8.41
C SER A 27 -17.51 21.23 -9.20
N VAL A 28 -18.62 21.72 -8.63
CA VAL A 28 -19.91 21.78 -9.32
C VAL A 28 -19.81 22.71 -10.54
N GLU A 29 -20.31 22.23 -11.68
CA GLU A 29 -20.29 22.90 -12.98
C GLU A 29 -18.88 23.25 -13.49
N GLN A 30 -17.84 22.63 -12.92
CA GLN A 30 -16.46 22.71 -13.41
C GLN A 30 -16.08 21.44 -14.16
N ASP A 31 -15.06 21.54 -15.02
CA ASP A 31 -14.42 20.41 -15.70
C ASP A 31 -13.30 19.77 -14.85
N TYR A 32 -13.16 20.18 -13.59
CA TYR A 32 -12.16 19.70 -12.65
C TYR A 32 -12.73 19.43 -11.25
N ILE A 33 -11.97 18.69 -10.45
CA ILE A 33 -12.24 18.48 -9.02
C ILE A 33 -11.19 19.22 -8.21
N ALA A 34 -11.63 20.13 -7.34
CA ALA A 34 -10.74 20.94 -6.52
C ALA A 34 -11.33 21.23 -5.14
N PHE A 35 -10.44 21.48 -4.18
CA PHE A 35 -10.78 22.17 -2.93
C PHE A 35 -10.62 23.67 -3.11
N SER A 36 -11.25 24.46 -2.24
CA SER A 36 -10.91 25.88 -2.08
C SER A 36 -9.44 26.04 -1.66
N PRO A 37 -8.80 27.19 -1.98
CA PRO A 37 -7.42 27.45 -1.58
C PRO A 37 -7.17 27.27 -0.08
N GLU A 38 -8.12 27.69 0.76
CA GLU A 38 -7.99 27.66 2.22
C GLU A 38 -8.11 26.24 2.79
N VAL A 39 -9.01 25.43 2.24
CA VAL A 39 -9.13 24.01 2.62
C VAL A 39 -7.93 23.22 2.13
N SER A 40 -7.45 23.50 0.91
CA SER A 40 -6.22 22.92 0.37
C SER A 40 -5.00 23.23 1.25
N GLU A 41 -4.81 24.48 1.66
CA GLU A 41 -3.71 24.88 2.55
C GLU A 41 -3.79 24.14 3.90
N SER A 42 -4.99 24.09 4.48
CA SER A 42 -5.22 23.43 5.78
C SER A 42 -4.99 21.91 5.72
N LEU A 43 -5.36 21.28 4.61
CA LEU A 43 -5.12 19.87 4.34
C LEU A 43 -3.63 19.58 4.10
N ALA A 44 -2.94 20.45 3.37
CA ALA A 44 -1.50 20.36 3.17
C ALA A 44 -0.73 20.46 4.50
N GLU A 45 -1.13 21.37 5.40
CA GLU A 45 -0.56 21.48 6.74
C GLU A 45 -0.84 20.23 7.59
N LEU A 46 -2.05 19.69 7.54
CA LEU A 46 -2.40 18.44 8.23
C LEU A 46 -1.57 17.27 7.71
N LYS A 47 -1.42 17.15 6.38
CA LYS A 47 -0.59 16.13 5.73
C LYS A 47 0.86 16.25 6.19
N LYS A 48 1.43 17.46 6.17
CA LYS A 48 2.80 17.71 6.65
C LYS A 48 2.97 17.27 8.10
N PHE A 49 2.04 17.65 8.98
CA PHE A 49 2.06 17.24 10.38
C PHE A 49 2.01 15.72 10.56
N ASN A 50 1.15 15.01 9.81
CA ASN A 50 1.08 13.55 9.85
C ASN A 50 2.40 12.90 9.40
N TYR A 51 3.04 13.44 8.36
CA TYR A 51 4.34 12.94 7.92
C TYR A 51 5.40 13.10 9.00
N GLU A 52 5.52 14.29 9.59
CA GLU A 52 6.53 14.58 10.62
C GLU A 52 6.31 13.77 11.90
N ARG A 53 5.05 13.54 12.30
CA ARG A 53 4.73 12.90 13.59
C ARG A 53 4.45 11.41 13.53
N ILE A 54 4.09 10.88 12.37
CA ILE A 54 3.69 9.47 12.20
C ILE A 54 4.67 8.81 11.23
N TYR A 55 4.62 9.18 9.95
CA TYR A 55 5.26 8.40 8.87
C TYR A 55 6.80 8.50 8.80
N LEU A 56 7.40 9.62 9.20
CA LEU A 56 8.84 9.83 9.14
C LEU A 56 9.57 9.43 10.42
N THR A 57 8.85 8.97 11.44
CA THR A 57 9.46 8.55 12.70
C THR A 57 10.32 7.29 12.49
N PRO A 58 11.49 7.18 13.15
CA PRO A 58 12.35 6.00 13.01
C PRO A 58 11.66 4.68 13.35
N GLN A 59 10.66 4.72 14.24
CA GLN A 59 9.87 3.55 14.61
C GLN A 59 9.11 2.95 13.41
N VAL A 60 8.50 3.80 12.56
CA VAL A 60 7.80 3.35 11.35
C VAL A 60 8.77 2.77 10.32
N LYS A 61 10.03 3.23 10.29
CA LYS A 61 11.04 2.74 9.36
C LYS A 61 11.85 1.54 9.86
N ARG A 62 11.63 1.08 11.10
CA ARG A 62 12.44 0.03 11.75
C ARG A 62 12.58 -1.23 10.90
N HIS A 63 11.51 -1.64 10.23
CA HIS A 63 11.45 -2.88 9.45
C HIS A 63 11.57 -2.68 7.95
N SER A 64 11.74 -1.43 7.48
CA SER A 64 11.67 -1.10 6.04
C SER A 64 12.70 -1.85 5.19
N GLU A 65 13.95 -1.94 5.64
CA GLU A 65 15.00 -2.68 4.93
C GLU A 65 14.76 -4.20 4.94
N MET A 66 14.24 -4.74 6.05
CA MET A 66 13.88 -6.15 6.14
C MET A 66 12.73 -6.50 5.20
N ILE A 67 11.66 -5.70 5.21
CA ILE A 67 10.50 -5.86 4.32
C ILE A 67 10.96 -5.77 2.86
N ARG A 68 11.83 -4.79 2.52
CA ARG A 68 12.41 -4.67 1.19
C ARG A 68 13.15 -5.94 0.76
N ARG A 69 13.95 -6.53 1.66
CA ARG A 69 14.66 -7.79 1.41
C ARG A 69 13.68 -8.95 1.20
N LEU A 70 12.62 -9.03 2.00
CA LEU A 70 11.57 -10.05 1.87
C LEU A 70 10.86 -9.99 0.51
N PHE A 71 10.54 -8.79 0.04
CA PHE A 71 9.99 -8.60 -1.32
C PHE A 71 10.94 -9.15 -2.39
N GLY A 72 12.25 -8.90 -2.25
CA GLY A 72 13.26 -9.43 -3.18
C GLY A 72 13.33 -10.96 -3.17
N ILE A 73 13.37 -11.56 -1.97
CA ILE A 73 13.41 -13.02 -1.81
C ILE A 73 12.18 -13.69 -2.45
N LEU A 74 10.98 -13.18 -2.14
CA LEU A 74 9.76 -13.75 -2.70
C LEU A 74 9.67 -13.55 -4.21
N PHE A 75 10.12 -12.40 -4.72
CA PHE A 75 10.16 -12.15 -6.16
C PHE A 75 11.04 -13.17 -6.88
N GLU A 76 12.27 -13.38 -6.40
CA GLU A 76 13.20 -14.36 -6.98
C GLU A 76 12.65 -15.79 -6.88
N GLN A 77 12.10 -16.16 -5.72
CA GLN A 77 11.51 -17.47 -5.50
C GLN A 77 10.36 -17.77 -6.48
N TYR A 78 9.40 -16.86 -6.61
CA TYR A 78 8.27 -17.09 -7.51
C TYR A 78 8.66 -17.03 -8.98
N LEU A 79 9.65 -16.22 -9.33
CA LEU A 79 10.19 -16.19 -10.69
C LEU A 79 10.83 -17.55 -11.04
N GLU A 80 11.62 -18.10 -10.14
CA GLU A 80 12.18 -19.44 -10.29
C GLU A 80 11.10 -20.52 -10.36
N ASP A 81 10.06 -20.43 -9.53
CA ASP A 81 8.94 -21.37 -9.54
C ASP A 81 8.21 -21.38 -10.89
N ILE A 82 7.98 -20.20 -11.50
CA ILE A 82 7.41 -20.11 -12.86
C ILE A 82 8.34 -20.79 -13.87
N GLN A 83 9.64 -20.47 -13.84
CA GLN A 83 10.62 -21.01 -14.78
C GLN A 83 10.75 -22.53 -14.68
N LYS A 84 10.68 -23.08 -13.45
CA LYS A 84 10.74 -24.52 -13.16
C LYS A 84 9.37 -25.20 -13.28
N GLN A 85 8.30 -24.45 -13.55
CA GLN A 85 6.91 -24.93 -13.57
C GLN A 85 6.50 -25.66 -12.29
N ASN A 86 6.90 -25.13 -11.13
CA ASN A 86 6.58 -25.70 -9.83
C ASN A 86 5.08 -25.54 -9.49
N GLN A 87 4.27 -26.53 -9.89
CA GLN A 87 2.81 -26.52 -9.72
C GLN A 87 2.35 -26.50 -8.26
N GLU A 88 3.23 -26.84 -7.30
CA GLU A 88 2.93 -26.78 -5.87
C GLU A 88 3.10 -25.36 -5.30
N SER A 89 3.73 -24.45 -6.03
CA SER A 89 3.95 -23.08 -5.59
C SER A 89 2.63 -22.32 -5.44
N ALA A 90 2.60 -21.40 -4.47
CA ALA A 90 1.47 -20.53 -4.18
C ALA A 90 1.01 -19.72 -5.40
N ILE A 91 1.96 -19.34 -6.27
CA ILE A 91 1.65 -18.60 -7.50
C ILE A 91 0.85 -19.45 -8.50
N PHE A 92 1.07 -20.77 -8.53
CA PHE A 92 0.29 -21.68 -9.38
C PHE A 92 -1.06 -22.03 -8.75
N THR A 93 -1.06 -22.36 -7.47
CA THR A 93 -2.26 -22.84 -6.77
C THR A 93 -3.25 -21.73 -6.42
N GLY A 94 -2.79 -20.49 -6.22
CA GLY A 94 -3.64 -19.38 -5.77
C GLY A 94 -3.77 -18.21 -6.74
N PHE A 95 -2.96 -18.14 -7.80
CA PHE A 95 -3.00 -17.02 -8.76
C PHE A 95 -3.29 -17.51 -10.17
N PHE A 96 -2.50 -18.45 -10.70
CA PHE A 96 -2.75 -18.97 -12.05
C PHE A 96 -4.07 -19.71 -12.20
N GLN A 97 -4.57 -20.39 -11.16
CA GLN A 97 -5.86 -21.09 -11.21
C GLN A 97 -7.04 -20.17 -11.55
N ASP A 98 -6.97 -18.91 -11.12
CA ASP A 98 -8.03 -17.92 -11.30
C ASP A 98 -7.79 -17.01 -12.52
N MET A 99 -6.63 -17.14 -13.19
CA MET A 99 -6.24 -16.30 -14.32
C MET A 99 -6.60 -16.91 -15.66
N SER A 100 -7.02 -16.05 -16.60
CA SER A 100 -7.36 -16.52 -17.94
C SER A 100 -6.11 -16.93 -18.72
N PRO A 101 -6.21 -17.91 -19.64
CA PRO A 101 -5.10 -18.28 -20.51
C PRO A 101 -4.53 -17.09 -21.30
N GLU A 102 -5.38 -16.12 -21.67
CA GLU A 102 -4.98 -14.90 -22.38
C GLU A 102 -4.12 -13.98 -21.52
N TYR A 103 -4.37 -13.89 -20.21
CA TYR A 103 -3.53 -13.12 -19.30
C TYR A 103 -2.11 -13.69 -19.28
N THR A 104 -1.98 -15.00 -19.06
CA THR A 104 -0.68 -15.69 -19.01
C THR A 104 0.07 -15.60 -20.33
N ALA A 105 -0.62 -15.61 -21.47
CA ALA A 105 0.01 -15.48 -22.78
C ALA A 105 0.52 -14.06 -23.10
N ARG A 106 0.02 -13.03 -22.41
CA ARG A 106 0.34 -11.62 -22.68
C ARG A 106 1.38 -11.00 -21.76
N HIS A 107 1.69 -11.63 -20.64
CA HIS A 107 2.60 -11.10 -19.63
C HIS A 107 3.88 -11.91 -19.56
N VAL A 108 4.99 -11.23 -19.28
CA VAL A 108 6.25 -11.91 -18.97
C VAL A 108 6.24 -12.39 -17.51
N PRO A 109 7.02 -13.43 -17.15
CA PRO A 109 7.02 -13.99 -15.79
C PRO A 109 7.21 -12.95 -14.69
N GLU A 110 8.06 -11.95 -14.90
CA GLU A 110 8.34 -10.88 -13.94
C GLU A 110 7.11 -10.01 -13.64
N GLU A 111 6.26 -9.76 -14.65
CA GLU A 111 5.01 -9.01 -14.48
C GLU A 111 3.98 -9.82 -13.69
N ILE A 112 3.91 -11.12 -13.95
CA ILE A 112 3.03 -12.05 -13.24
C ILE A 112 3.42 -12.12 -11.76
N VAL A 113 4.73 -12.24 -11.47
CA VAL A 113 5.22 -12.25 -10.08
C VAL A 113 4.95 -10.92 -9.38
N ARG A 114 5.16 -9.78 -10.06
CA ARG A 114 4.84 -8.45 -9.53
C ARG A 114 3.35 -8.37 -9.15
N ASP A 115 2.46 -8.77 -10.05
CA ASP A 115 1.02 -8.67 -9.84
C ASP A 115 0.55 -9.61 -8.72
N PHE A 116 1.10 -10.83 -8.67
CA PHE A 116 0.81 -11.78 -7.60
C PHE A 116 1.21 -11.22 -6.22
N ILE A 117 2.43 -10.70 -6.09
CA ILE A 117 2.93 -10.13 -4.83
C ILE A 117 2.13 -8.88 -4.45
N ALA A 118 1.79 -8.01 -5.41
CA ALA A 118 1.00 -6.81 -5.16
C ALA A 118 -0.45 -7.13 -4.72
N GLY A 119 -0.97 -8.30 -5.09
CA GLY A 119 -2.28 -8.80 -4.67
C GLY A 119 -2.31 -9.44 -3.28
N MET A 120 -1.16 -9.63 -2.63
CA MET A 120 -1.11 -10.25 -1.31
C MET A 120 -1.57 -9.30 -0.20
N THR A 121 -2.24 -9.85 0.81
CA THR A 121 -2.37 -9.17 2.10
C THR A 121 -1.07 -9.28 2.89
N ASP A 122 -0.80 -8.34 3.81
CA ASP A 122 0.39 -8.40 4.68
C ASP A 122 0.51 -9.74 5.41
N HIS A 123 -0.60 -10.25 5.97
CA HIS A 123 -0.62 -11.54 6.65
C HIS A 123 -0.25 -12.71 5.73
N TYR A 124 -0.78 -12.70 4.50
CA TYR A 124 -0.44 -13.74 3.53
C TYR A 124 1.02 -13.64 3.10
N PHE A 125 1.49 -12.44 2.77
CA PHE A 125 2.89 -12.16 2.40
C PHE A 125 3.86 -12.67 3.46
N LEU A 126 3.61 -12.35 4.74
CA LEU A 126 4.46 -12.79 5.84
C LEU A 126 4.50 -14.32 5.98
N ARG A 127 3.38 -15.01 5.74
CA ARG A 127 3.34 -16.48 5.75
C ARG A 127 4.14 -17.13 4.63
N GLN A 128 4.35 -16.44 3.51
CA GLN A 128 5.18 -16.91 2.41
C GLN A 128 6.68 -16.69 2.67
N CYS A 129 7.04 -15.78 3.57
CA CYS A 129 8.43 -15.46 3.88
C CYS A 129 9.14 -16.63 4.61
N PRO A 130 10.48 -16.71 4.57
CA PRO A 130 11.22 -17.72 5.35
C PRO A 130 10.94 -17.63 6.86
N GLU A 131 10.77 -18.78 7.52
CA GLU A 131 10.41 -18.86 8.96
C GLU A 131 11.36 -18.08 9.87
N GLU A 132 12.66 -18.10 9.58
CA GLU A 132 13.68 -17.39 10.34
C GLU A 132 13.42 -15.87 10.39
N MET A 133 12.93 -15.30 9.29
CA MET A 133 12.63 -13.86 9.18
C MET A 133 11.26 -13.51 9.75
N GLN A 134 10.29 -14.43 9.67
CA GLN A 134 8.99 -14.26 10.36
C GLN A 134 9.22 -14.09 11.88
N GLN A 135 10.06 -14.94 12.48
CA GLN A 135 10.41 -14.85 13.90
C GLN A 135 11.16 -13.56 14.26
N GLU A 136 11.96 -13.01 13.35
CA GLU A 136 12.68 -11.75 13.55
C GLU A 136 11.74 -10.55 13.58
N LEU A 137 10.70 -10.55 12.74
CA LEU A 137 9.64 -9.53 12.73
C LEU A 137 8.82 -9.58 14.02
N GLU A 138 8.40 -10.77 14.44
CA GLU A 138 7.63 -10.98 15.68
C GLU A 138 8.41 -10.55 16.94
N LYS A 139 9.68 -10.93 17.05
CA LYS A 139 10.55 -10.54 18.19
C LYS A 139 10.77 -9.03 18.29
N ASN A 140 10.69 -8.33 17.16
CA ASN A 140 10.92 -6.89 17.08
C ASN A 140 9.63 -6.06 17.05
N GLY A 141 8.47 -6.68 17.33
CA GLY A 141 7.19 -6.01 17.54
C GLY A 141 6.54 -5.49 16.26
N ALA A 142 6.71 -6.21 15.15
CA ALA A 142 5.82 -6.09 14.00
C ALA A 142 4.48 -6.77 14.29
#